data_AF-A0A4T0X0V1-F1
#
_entry.id   AF-A0A4T0X0V1-F1
#
_cell.length_a   1.000
_cell.length_b   1.000
_cell.length_c   1.000
_cell.angle_alpha   90.00
_cell.angle_beta   90.00
_cell.angle_gamma   90.00
#
_symmetry.space_group_name_H-M   'P 1'
#
loop_
_entity.id
_entity.type
_entity.pdbx_description
1 polymer ?
#
loop_
_entity_poly.entity_id
_entity_poly.type
_entity_poly.pdbx_seq_one_letter_code
_entity_poly.pdbx_strand_id
1 'polypeptide(L)'
;SERLFIVAGPAVAQTFLNIINENIPELKDKVALGDPASEKELIEKHTDKYDLTNLHNVIGKYDFIPVEKSVVDVLEQYYKINKID
;
A
#
# COMPACT_ATOMS: atom_id res chain seq x y z
N SER A 1 1.68 -30.09 -1.02
CA SER A 1 1.85 -28.74 -0.46
C SER A 1 1.47 -27.74 -1.54
N GLU A 2 0.66 -26.74 -1.20
CA GLU A 2 0.28 -25.67 -2.12
C GLU A 2 1.09 -24.40 -1.85
N ARG A 3 1.28 -23.56 -2.88
CA ARG A 3 1.91 -22.24 -2.74
C ARG A 3 0.81 -21.20 -2.80
N LEU A 4 0.72 -20.35 -1.79
CA LEU A 4 -0.25 -19.26 -1.71
C LEU A 4 0.40 -17.96 -2.15
N PHE A 5 -0.21 -17.27 -3.12
CA PHE A 5 0.23 -15.95 -3.56
C PHE A 5 -0.57 -14.90 -2.80
N ILE A 6 0.03 -14.31 -1.76
CA ILE A 6 -0.63 -13.33 -0.89
C ILE A 6 -0.40 -11.92 -1.44
N VAL A 7 -1.46 -11.24 -1.84
CA VAL A 7 -1.42 -9.86 -2.31
C VAL A 7 -2.74 -9.15 -1.98
N ALA A 8 -2.65 -7.91 -1.48
CA ALA A 8 -3.83 -7.09 -1.15
C ALA A 8 -4.24 -6.15 -2.31
N GLY A 9 -3.27 -5.72 -3.11
CA GLY A 9 -3.47 -4.70 -4.15
C GLY A 9 -2.17 -4.45 -4.92
N PRO A 10 -2.23 -3.87 -6.12
CA PRO A 10 -1.04 -3.30 -6.75
C PRO A 10 -0.64 -2.01 -6.03
N ALA A 11 0.63 -1.66 -6.08
CA ALA A 11 1.12 -0.37 -5.60
C ALA A 11 2.36 0.05 -6.40
N VAL A 12 2.51 1.35 -6.58
CA VAL A 12 3.73 1.97 -7.13
C VAL A 12 4.29 2.96 -6.13
N ALA A 13 5.50 3.49 -6.35
CA ALA A 13 6.08 4.48 -5.45
C ALA A 13 5.14 5.69 -5.20
N GLN A 14 4.42 6.14 -6.23
CA GLN A 14 3.45 7.23 -6.10
C GLN A 14 2.26 6.88 -5.19
N THR A 15 1.83 5.62 -5.13
CA THR A 15 0.81 5.16 -4.16
C THR A 15 1.22 5.47 -2.74
N PHE A 16 2.47 5.15 -2.38
CA PHE A 16 2.99 5.43 -1.04
C PHE A 16 3.13 6.93 -0.78
N LEU A 17 3.60 7.71 -1.76
CA LEU A 17 3.70 9.17 -1.59
C LEU A 17 2.33 9.82 -1.39
N ASN A 18 1.32 9.40 -2.14
CA ASN A 18 -0.06 9.89 -1.99
C ASN A 18 -0.58 9.57 -0.58
N ILE A 19 -0.51 8.30 -0.16
CA ILE A 19 -0.95 7.86 1.17
C ILE A 19 -0.24 8.64 2.28
N ILE A 20 1.08 8.79 2.21
CA ILE A 20 1.87 9.48 3.24
C ILE A 20 1.47 10.95 3.34
N ASN A 21 1.43 11.67 2.21
CA ASN A 21 1.11 13.10 2.21
C ASN A 21 -0.34 13.39 2.63
N GLU A 22 -1.27 12.46 2.41
CA GLU A 22 -2.68 12.61 2.79
C GLU A 22 -2.94 12.23 4.26
N ASN A 23 -2.26 11.20 4.78
CA ASN A 23 -2.61 10.59 6.07
C ASN A 23 -1.60 10.83 7.19
N ILE A 24 -0.37 11.28 6.92
CA ILE A 24 0.68 11.49 7.93
C ILE A 24 1.08 12.98 7.97
N PRO A 25 0.33 13.83 8.72
CA PRO A 25 0.56 15.28 8.75
C PRO A 25 1.99 15.69 9.12
N GLU A 26 2.66 14.90 9.97
CA GLU A 26 4.03 15.13 10.43
C GLU A 26 5.07 15.05 9.31
N LEU A 27 4.75 14.35 8.22
CA LEU A 27 5.58 14.18 7.03
C LEU A 27 5.21 15.13 5.89
N LYS A 28 4.12 15.89 6.03
CA LYS A 28 3.73 16.88 5.05
C LYS A 28 4.88 17.87 4.83
N ASP A 29 5.19 18.12 3.56
CA ASP A 29 6.31 18.96 3.11
C ASP A 29 7.72 18.45 3.49
N LYS A 30 7.83 17.30 4.19
CA LYS A 30 9.11 16.61 4.49
C LYS A 30 9.39 15.45 3.54
N VAL A 31 8.37 14.93 2.86
CA VAL A 31 8.49 13.93 1.80
C VAL A 31 8.18 14.54 0.44
N ALA A 32 8.68 13.91 -0.62
CA ALA A 32 8.35 14.33 -1.97
C ALA A 32 6.83 14.17 -2.23
N LEU A 33 6.24 15.11 -2.96
CA LEU A 33 4.87 14.99 -3.47
C LEU A 33 4.81 14.06 -4.70
N GLY A 34 5.85 14.11 -5.54
CA GLY A 34 5.84 13.43 -6.84
C GLY A 34 4.81 14.04 -7.78
N ASP A 35 4.13 13.19 -8.56
CA ASP A 35 2.98 13.56 -9.39
C ASP A 35 1.75 12.73 -8.95
N PRO A 36 0.93 13.24 -8.01
CA PRO A 36 -0.20 12.50 -7.46
C PRO A 36 -1.19 12.00 -8.51
N ALA A 37 -1.35 12.73 -9.62
CA ALA A 37 -2.27 12.36 -10.69
C ALA A 37 -1.77 11.17 -11.53
N SER A 38 -0.48 10.87 -11.50
CA SER A 38 0.12 9.79 -12.29
C SER A 38 -0.15 8.39 -11.74
N GLU A 39 -0.57 8.25 -10.48
CA GLU A 39 -0.65 6.97 -9.79
C GLU A 39 -1.48 5.94 -10.58
N LYS A 40 -2.69 6.32 -11.00
CA LYS A 40 -3.60 5.43 -11.69
C LYS A 40 -2.99 4.90 -12.99
N GLU A 41 -2.42 5.78 -13.81
CA GLU A 41 -1.77 5.40 -15.07
C GLU A 41 -0.57 4.48 -14.81
N LEU A 42 0.26 4.80 -13.80
CA LEU A 42 1.42 4.01 -13.45
C LEU A 42 1.03 2.59 -13.00
N ILE A 43 -0.01 2.46 -12.18
CA ILE A 43 -0.54 1.15 -11.78
C ILE A 43 -1.01 0.38 -13.02
N GLU A 44 -1.85 0.99 -13.86
CA GLU A 44 -2.42 0.34 -15.04
C GLU A 44 -1.36 -0.12 -16.05
N LYS A 45 -0.25 0.63 -16.19
CA LYS A 45 0.80 0.37 -17.18
C LYS A 45 1.94 -0.52 -16.68
N HIS A 46 2.25 -0.47 -15.38
CA HIS A 46 3.48 -1.05 -14.83
C HIS A 46 3.25 -2.14 -13.79
N THR A 47 2.00 -2.49 -13.48
CA THR A 47 1.70 -3.59 -12.57
C THR A 47 1.04 -4.75 -13.29
N ASP A 48 1.44 -5.96 -12.91
CA ASP A 48 0.86 -7.19 -13.45
C ASP A 48 -0.51 -7.46 -12.83
N LYS A 49 -1.40 -8.03 -13.64
CA LYS A 49 -2.67 -8.59 -13.16
C LYS A 49 -2.41 -9.94 -12.51
N TYR A 50 -3.15 -10.24 -11.45
CA TYR A 50 -3.02 -11.49 -10.71
C TYR A 50 -4.37 -12.21 -10.57
N ASP A 51 -4.30 -13.54 -10.54
CA ASP A 51 -5.44 -14.42 -10.27
C ASP A 51 -5.35 -14.93 -8.82
N LEU A 52 -6.37 -14.59 -8.02
CA LEU A 52 -6.48 -14.97 -6.60
C LEU A 52 -7.50 -16.07 -6.36
N THR A 53 -8.03 -16.72 -7.39
CA THR A 53 -9.00 -17.80 -7.24
C THR A 53 -8.47 -18.92 -6.35
N ASN A 54 -7.22 -19.38 -6.57
CA ASN A 54 -6.64 -20.43 -5.73
C ASN A 54 -6.49 -19.98 -4.27
N LEU A 55 -6.04 -18.74 -4.05
CA LEU A 55 -5.89 -18.19 -2.71
C LEU A 55 -7.24 -18.20 -1.97
N HIS A 56 -8.27 -17.61 -2.57
CA HIS A 56 -9.60 -17.50 -1.95
C HIS A 56 -10.28 -18.86 -1.75
N ASN A 57 -9.98 -19.86 -2.58
CA ASN A 57 -10.47 -21.22 -2.36
C ASN A 57 -9.88 -21.84 -1.08
N VAL A 58 -8.62 -21.52 -0.77
CA VAL A 58 -7.91 -22.10 0.38
C VAL A 58 -8.21 -21.35 1.67
N ILE A 59 -8.14 -20.02 1.65
CA ILE A 59 -8.29 -19.20 2.88
C ILE A 59 -9.73 -18.72 3.11
N GLY A 60 -10.64 -19.00 2.17
CA GLY A 60 -11.99 -18.45 2.14
C GLY A 60 -12.04 -17.04 1.57
N LYS A 61 -13.24 -16.43 1.63
CA LYS A 61 -13.40 -15.00 1.35
C LYS A 61 -12.81 -14.21 2.51
N TYR A 62 -11.55 -13.83 2.37
CA TYR A 62 -10.82 -13.01 3.32
C TYR A 62 -10.57 -11.63 2.70
N ASP A 63 -11.02 -10.58 3.37
CA ASP A 63 -10.76 -9.21 2.94
C ASP A 63 -9.40 -8.77 3.50
N PHE A 64 -8.39 -8.76 2.65
CA PHE A 64 -7.06 -8.28 3.03
C PHE A 64 -7.11 -6.80 3.44
N ILE A 65 -6.26 -6.44 4.39
CA ILE A 65 -6.07 -5.03 4.77
C ILE A 65 -5.61 -4.24 3.53
N PRO A 66 -6.30 -3.13 3.17
CA PRO A 66 -5.89 -2.31 2.03
C PRO A 66 -4.47 -1.75 2.18
N VAL A 67 -3.84 -1.42 1.05
CA VAL A 67 -2.48 -0.85 1.01
C VAL A 67 -2.41 0.42 1.86
N GLU A 68 -3.38 1.33 1.73
CA GLU A 68 -3.47 2.57 2.51
C GLU A 68 -3.40 2.31 4.02
N LYS A 69 -4.30 1.47 4.54
CA LYS A 69 -4.31 1.13 5.97
C LYS A 69 -3.01 0.48 6.42
N SER A 70 -2.45 -0.42 5.61
CA SER A 70 -1.19 -1.09 5.93
C SER A 70 -0.03 -0.09 6.06
N VAL A 71 0.03 0.92 5.19
CA VAL A 71 1.07 1.96 5.22
C VAL A 71 0.89 2.88 6.42
N VAL A 72 -0.34 3.35 6.68
CA VAL A 72 -0.65 4.24 7.81
C VAL A 72 -0.32 3.54 9.13
N ASP A 73 -0.83 2.32 9.35
CA ASP A 73 -0.63 1.59 10.61
C ASP A 73 0.88 1.37 10.89
N VAL A 74 1.69 1.07 9.85
CA VAL A 74 3.14 0.89 9.98
C VAL A 74 3.85 2.20 10.33
N LEU A 75 3.49 3.31 9.68
CA LEU A 75 4.13 4.60 9.94
C LEU A 75 3.74 5.15 11.31
N GLU A 76 2.48 5.06 11.72
CA GLU A 76 2.04 5.41 13.07
C GLU A 76 2.80 4.62 14.13
N GLN A 77 2.96 3.31 13.93
CA GLN A 77 3.78 2.48 14.81
C GLN A 77 5.23 2.96 14.85
N TYR A 78 5.83 3.25 13.69
CA TYR A 78 7.20 3.72 13.59
C TYR A 78 7.41 5.05 14.34
N TYR A 79 6.48 6.00 14.19
CA TYR A 79 6.49 7.27 14.91
C TYR A 79 6.35 7.09 16.42
N LYS A 80 5.38 6.28 16.85
CA LYS A 80 5.11 6.00 18.26
C LYS A 80 6.35 5.45 18.98
N ILE A 81 7.12 4.60 18.30
CA ILE A 81 8.29 3.93 18.90
C ILE A 81 9.56 4.77 18.79
N ASN A 82 9.80 5.41 17.64
CA ASN A 82 11.10 6.04 17.36
C ASN A 82 11.19 7.52 17.73
N LYS A 83 10.10 8.16 18.20
CA LYS A 83 10.06 9.59 18.58
C LYS A 83 10.78 10.47 17.55
N ILE A 84 10.35 10.37 16.30
CA ILE A 84 10.94 11.15 15.22
C ILE A 84 10.45 12.59 15.40
N ASP A 85 11.35 13.44 15.89
CA ASP A 85 11.17 14.89 16.02
C ASP A 85 11.05 15.58 14.64
#